data_AF-A0A9D5UNA7-F1
#
_entry.id   AF-A0A9D5UNA7-F1
#
_cell.length_a   1.000
_cell.length_b   1.000
_cell.length_c   1.000
_cell.angle_alpha   90.00
_cell.angle_beta   90.00
_cell.angle_gamma   90.00
#
_symmetry.space_group_name_H-M   'P 1'
#
loop_
_entity.id
_entity.type
_entity.pdbx_description
1 polymer ?
#
loop_
_entity_poly.entity_id
_entity_poly.type
_entity_poly.pdbx_seq_one_letter_code
_entity_poly.pdbx_strand_id
1 'polypeptide(L)'
;MEATIQDLLDAGAHFGHQSRYWNPKMKKYIYGTYNHINIINLEETLIGLRRACEFVHDLARNRKKLLLVGTKTAAGDIIKQEAIGIGQYYVNHRWMGGTLTNYNIICASINKLTTFQKQQETGMFEQITKKEAMMRTRAMNKLERNIGGIKDMNGLPDALFVVDVRYEHIAVAEGNKLGIPVMGIVDTNSNPDNIDYIIPGNDDSIRSITLFINAITSAFTEGEQLAEQYSMMRSPSKNKEEKKPEPTGISGKLSRNSADAENAQATQAIDSKAADSQTDSKAEVAEQQPAPDTTKPTNESENAAKDSNSGDAISAEIPAAKVKELREISGAGIMECKNALKESQGDVAKAADLLRESGVAKQLKRAARDAKEGVVAVKSEASSKAISVEINCETDFVARNEEFVDFAARVVENLYDNEPQLTDDVPQLTPKLEEELSQISQKMGEKIVIGKYTVMMPEKGGTVGAYVHNNHKLCALVSIDQDNPTLARDLAMQVAAMNPAAVRPEDIPQELIDKEKEIFLAQIKDENKPDDIKEKMVAGKLKKFSAEMSLSEQSFIKNPDQKIDTLLKESEVKEVKFIRHALGNS
;
A
#
# COMPACT_ATOMS: atom_id res chain seq x y z
N MET A 1 -24.97 -16.93 -26.39
CA MET A 1 -26.16 -17.70 -25.93
C MET A 1 -27.03 -16.78 -25.08
N GLU A 2 -28.35 -16.76 -25.30
CA GLU A 2 -29.26 -15.89 -24.55
C GLU A 2 -29.67 -16.54 -23.21
N ALA A 3 -29.56 -15.81 -22.11
CA ALA A 3 -29.94 -16.29 -20.78
C ALA A 3 -31.45 -16.19 -20.53
N THR A 4 -32.03 -17.17 -19.85
CA THR A 4 -33.46 -17.21 -19.50
C THR A 4 -33.71 -16.86 -18.03
N ILE A 5 -34.98 -16.64 -17.66
CA ILE A 5 -35.39 -16.47 -16.25
C ILE A 5 -35.06 -17.72 -15.42
N GLN A 6 -35.08 -18.92 -16.02
CA GLN A 6 -34.72 -20.16 -15.34
C GLN A 6 -33.22 -20.19 -14.99
N ASP A 7 -32.35 -19.81 -15.93
CA ASP A 7 -30.90 -19.76 -15.69
C ASP A 7 -30.55 -18.74 -14.60
N LEU A 8 -31.22 -17.58 -14.62
CA LEU A 8 -31.09 -16.55 -13.58
C LEU A 8 -31.60 -17.02 -12.20
N LEU A 9 -32.64 -17.85 -12.17
CA LEU A 9 -33.16 -18.46 -10.94
C LEU A 9 -32.14 -19.47 -10.37
N ASP A 10 -31.64 -20.39 -11.20
CA ASP A 10 -30.72 -21.47 -10.81
C ASP A 10 -29.29 -20.96 -10.47
N ALA A 11 -28.88 -19.83 -11.06
CA ALA A 11 -27.68 -19.10 -10.69
C ALA A 11 -27.79 -18.31 -9.36
N GLY A 12 -29.02 -18.18 -8.82
CA GLY A 12 -29.30 -17.41 -7.61
C GLY A 12 -29.26 -15.89 -7.80
N ALA A 13 -29.43 -15.39 -9.03
CA ALA A 13 -29.37 -13.97 -9.37
C ALA A 13 -30.46 -13.13 -8.68
N HIS A 14 -31.53 -13.78 -8.21
CA HIS A 14 -32.67 -13.17 -7.53
C HIS A 14 -32.43 -12.85 -6.04
N PHE A 15 -31.41 -13.42 -5.40
CA PHE A 15 -31.09 -13.13 -4.00
C PHE A 15 -30.31 -11.81 -3.89
N GLY A 16 -30.93 -10.76 -3.35
CA GLY A 16 -30.23 -9.54 -2.96
C GLY A 16 -29.75 -9.58 -1.51
N HIS A 17 -29.34 -8.42 -1.02
CA HIS A 17 -29.01 -8.18 0.38
C HIS A 17 -30.20 -8.23 1.36
N GLN A 18 -29.88 -8.21 2.66
CA GLN A 18 -30.86 -8.12 3.75
C GLN A 18 -31.66 -6.81 3.70
N SER A 19 -32.96 -6.86 4.02
CA SER A 19 -33.89 -5.73 3.92
C SER A 19 -33.59 -4.54 4.84
N ARG A 20 -32.60 -4.64 5.73
CA ARG A 20 -32.11 -3.51 6.55
C ARG A 20 -30.96 -2.71 5.90
N TYR A 21 -30.37 -3.20 4.81
CA TYR A 21 -29.24 -2.58 4.10
C TYR A 21 -29.59 -2.17 2.66
N TRP A 22 -30.87 -2.17 2.31
CA TRP A 22 -31.34 -1.86 0.96
C TRP A 22 -31.30 -0.36 0.66
N ASN A 23 -31.07 -0.01 -0.60
CA ASN A 23 -31.18 1.34 -1.12
C ASN A 23 -32.62 1.59 -1.61
N PRO A 24 -33.32 2.62 -1.10
CA PRO A 24 -34.69 2.96 -1.54
C PRO A 24 -34.86 3.14 -3.05
N LYS A 25 -33.81 3.51 -3.80
CA LYS A 25 -33.84 3.65 -5.26
C LYS A 25 -33.98 2.32 -6.00
N MET A 26 -33.62 1.19 -5.36
CA MET A 26 -33.79 -0.15 -5.92
C MET A 26 -35.23 -0.67 -5.81
N LYS A 27 -36.18 0.09 -5.24
CA LYS A 27 -37.58 -0.34 -5.02
C LYS A 27 -38.27 -0.89 -6.27
N LYS A 28 -38.03 -0.31 -7.44
CA LYS A 28 -38.60 -0.77 -8.72
C LYS A 28 -38.05 -2.13 -9.20
N TYR A 29 -36.91 -2.55 -8.68
CA TYR A 29 -36.21 -3.78 -9.05
C TYR A 29 -36.37 -4.90 -8.01
N ILE A 30 -37.10 -4.65 -6.92
CA ILE A 30 -37.36 -5.62 -5.85
C ILE A 30 -38.77 -6.15 -6.01
N TYR A 31 -38.89 -7.46 -6.25
CA TYR A 31 -40.16 -8.18 -6.33
C TYR A 31 -40.83 -8.31 -4.94
N GLY A 32 -40.02 -8.49 -3.88
CA GLY A 32 -40.51 -8.61 -2.52
C GLY A 32 -39.41 -8.95 -1.51
N THR A 33 -39.79 -9.50 -0.36
CA THR A 33 -38.86 -9.91 0.70
C THR A 33 -39.20 -11.29 1.22
N TYR A 34 -38.21 -12.16 1.37
CA TYR A 34 -38.35 -13.51 1.92
C TYR A 34 -37.25 -13.76 2.97
N ASN A 35 -37.60 -14.25 4.15
CA ASN A 35 -36.66 -14.48 5.28
C ASN A 35 -35.72 -13.27 5.57
N HIS A 36 -36.26 -12.05 5.50
CA HIS A 36 -35.53 -10.76 5.65
C HIS A 36 -34.46 -10.47 4.59
N ILE A 37 -34.46 -11.20 3.47
CA ILE A 37 -33.66 -10.97 2.27
C ILE A 37 -34.56 -10.35 1.19
N ASN A 38 -34.05 -9.37 0.44
CA ASN A 38 -34.76 -8.79 -0.70
C ASN A 38 -34.67 -9.74 -1.89
N ILE A 39 -35.77 -9.94 -2.59
CA ILE A 39 -35.83 -10.73 -3.83
C ILE A 39 -35.90 -9.77 -5.01
N ILE A 40 -34.93 -9.87 -5.91
CA ILE A 40 -34.81 -9.06 -7.12
C ILE A 40 -35.78 -9.59 -8.19
N ASN A 41 -36.44 -8.69 -8.93
CA ASN A 41 -37.31 -9.08 -10.04
C ASN A 41 -36.47 -9.53 -11.24
N LEU A 42 -36.50 -10.84 -11.55
CA LEU A 42 -35.75 -11.42 -12.66
C LEU A 42 -36.23 -10.95 -14.06
N GLU A 43 -37.44 -10.41 -14.18
CA GLU A 43 -37.89 -9.79 -15.44
C GLU A 43 -37.09 -8.51 -15.73
N GLU A 44 -36.91 -7.65 -14.71
CA GLU A 44 -36.06 -6.46 -14.80
C GLU A 44 -34.58 -6.82 -14.97
N THR A 45 -34.12 -7.89 -14.31
CA THR A 45 -32.78 -8.48 -14.54
C THR A 45 -32.56 -8.83 -16.01
N LEU A 46 -33.51 -9.54 -16.62
CA LEU A 46 -33.43 -9.99 -18.01
C LEU A 46 -33.53 -8.83 -19.01
N ILE A 47 -34.39 -7.84 -18.74
CA ILE A 47 -34.49 -6.61 -19.55
C ILE A 47 -33.18 -5.80 -19.47
N GLY A 48 -32.62 -5.63 -18.28
CA GLY A 48 -31.33 -4.94 -18.07
C GLY A 48 -30.18 -5.65 -18.77
N LEU A 49 -30.08 -6.97 -18.60
CA LEU A 49 -29.04 -7.80 -19.21
C LEU A 49 -29.12 -7.77 -20.74
N ARG A 50 -30.30 -7.92 -21.34
CA ARG A 50 -30.49 -7.83 -22.80
C ARG A 50 -29.99 -6.49 -23.35
N ARG A 51 -30.39 -5.38 -22.73
CA ARG A 51 -29.97 -4.02 -23.17
C ARG A 51 -28.46 -3.78 -23.03
N ALA A 52 -27.82 -4.39 -22.04
CA ALA A 52 -26.35 -4.38 -21.92
C ALA A 52 -25.71 -5.23 -23.02
N CYS A 53 -26.20 -6.45 -23.27
CA CYS A 53 -25.71 -7.32 -24.35
C CYS A 53 -25.86 -6.69 -25.74
N GLU A 54 -27.00 -6.04 -26.05
CA GLU A 54 -27.24 -5.29 -27.29
C GLU A 54 -26.18 -4.20 -27.51
N PHE A 55 -25.91 -3.40 -26.48
CA PHE A 55 -24.90 -2.34 -26.53
C PHE A 55 -23.48 -2.91 -26.66
N VAL A 56 -23.14 -4.01 -25.97
CA VAL A 56 -21.84 -4.68 -26.05
C VAL A 56 -21.59 -5.31 -27.42
N HIS A 57 -22.62 -5.94 -28.00
CA HIS A 57 -22.58 -6.47 -29.36
C HIS A 57 -22.29 -5.37 -30.39
N ASP A 58 -22.97 -4.22 -30.29
CA ASP A 58 -22.72 -3.10 -31.19
C ASP A 58 -21.39 -2.38 -30.90
N LEU A 59 -20.90 -2.39 -29.67
CA LEU A 59 -19.55 -1.94 -29.31
C LEU A 59 -18.49 -2.82 -30.00
N ALA A 60 -18.60 -4.14 -29.87
CA ALA A 60 -17.71 -5.12 -30.52
C ALA A 60 -17.73 -4.98 -32.06
N ARG A 61 -18.92 -4.82 -32.65
CA ARG A 61 -19.07 -4.61 -34.11
C ARG A 61 -18.32 -3.38 -34.64
N ASN A 62 -18.18 -2.36 -33.80
CA ASN A 62 -17.44 -1.14 -34.13
C ASN A 62 -15.94 -1.21 -33.75
N ARG A 63 -15.43 -2.39 -33.36
CA ARG A 63 -14.05 -2.63 -32.88
C ARG A 63 -13.63 -1.67 -31.74
N LYS A 64 -14.59 -1.33 -30.89
CA LYS A 64 -14.41 -0.52 -29.68
C LYS A 64 -13.92 -1.39 -28.51
N LYS A 65 -13.35 -0.76 -27.48
CA LYS A 65 -12.75 -1.45 -26.33
C LYS A 65 -13.71 -1.57 -25.16
N LEU A 66 -13.89 -2.77 -24.64
CA LEU A 66 -14.57 -3.02 -23.36
C LEU A 66 -13.55 -3.18 -22.24
N LEU A 67 -13.84 -2.61 -21.06
CA LEU A 67 -13.07 -2.84 -19.84
C LEU A 67 -13.96 -3.49 -18.78
N LEU A 68 -13.63 -4.73 -18.39
CA LEU A 68 -14.34 -5.48 -17.35
C LEU A 68 -13.72 -5.17 -15.98
N VAL A 69 -14.55 -4.80 -15.01
CA VAL A 69 -14.12 -4.32 -13.68
C VAL A 69 -14.86 -5.08 -12.58
N GLY A 70 -14.12 -5.63 -11.62
CA GLY A 70 -14.70 -6.27 -10.44
C GLY A 70 -13.64 -6.94 -9.61
N THR A 71 -13.40 -6.40 -8.41
CA THR A 71 -12.27 -6.78 -7.56
C THR A 71 -12.69 -7.55 -6.30
N LYS A 72 -13.99 -7.88 -6.18
CA LYS A 72 -14.50 -8.93 -5.31
C LYS A 72 -13.81 -10.28 -5.60
N THR A 73 -13.54 -11.05 -4.56
CA THR A 73 -13.04 -12.43 -4.65
C THR A 73 -13.94 -13.36 -5.45
N ALA A 74 -15.27 -13.13 -5.44
CA ALA A 74 -16.24 -13.89 -6.22
C ALA A 74 -16.23 -13.57 -7.73
N ALA A 75 -15.58 -12.50 -8.16
CA ALA A 75 -15.59 -12.00 -9.54
C ALA A 75 -14.21 -12.03 -10.22
N GLY A 76 -13.13 -11.77 -9.46
CA GLY A 76 -11.83 -11.38 -10.02
C GLY A 76 -11.20 -12.40 -10.98
N ASP A 77 -11.23 -13.69 -10.68
CA ASP A 77 -10.65 -14.69 -11.59
C ASP A 77 -11.52 -14.94 -12.83
N ILE A 78 -12.85 -14.86 -12.70
CA ILE A 78 -13.79 -14.99 -13.83
C ILE A 78 -13.57 -13.85 -14.82
N ILE A 79 -13.58 -12.60 -14.32
CA ILE A 79 -13.38 -11.38 -15.12
C ILE A 79 -12.07 -11.46 -15.91
N LYS A 80 -10.99 -11.94 -15.27
CA LYS A 80 -9.70 -12.11 -15.93
C LYS A 80 -9.73 -13.19 -17.01
N GLN A 81 -10.31 -14.36 -16.73
CA GLN A 81 -10.38 -15.47 -17.68
C GLN A 81 -11.21 -15.09 -18.91
N GLU A 82 -12.40 -14.56 -18.69
CA GLU A 82 -13.35 -14.19 -19.75
C GLU A 82 -12.83 -13.03 -20.60
N ALA A 83 -12.29 -11.96 -19.99
CA ALA A 83 -11.71 -10.83 -20.73
C ALA A 83 -10.53 -11.25 -21.62
N ILE A 84 -9.63 -12.11 -21.11
CA ILE A 84 -8.52 -12.66 -21.90
C ILE A 84 -9.07 -13.53 -23.05
N GLY A 85 -10.14 -14.30 -22.83
CA GLY A 85 -10.79 -15.13 -23.84
C GLY A 85 -11.34 -14.35 -25.04
N ILE A 86 -11.83 -13.13 -24.81
CA ILE A 86 -12.34 -12.21 -25.86
C ILE A 86 -11.34 -11.09 -26.24
N GLY A 87 -10.07 -11.19 -25.83
CA GLY A 87 -9.05 -10.19 -26.14
C GLY A 87 -9.31 -8.77 -25.58
N GLN A 88 -10.17 -8.64 -24.57
CA GLN A 88 -10.53 -7.38 -23.93
C GLN A 88 -9.80 -7.15 -22.60
N TYR A 89 -9.95 -5.95 -22.06
CA TYR A 89 -9.19 -5.46 -20.92
C TYR A 89 -9.92 -5.72 -19.59
N TYR A 90 -9.16 -5.82 -18.49
CA TYR A 90 -9.72 -6.09 -17.16
C TYR A 90 -9.01 -5.39 -15.99
N VAL A 91 -9.76 -5.12 -14.92
CA VAL A 91 -9.24 -4.78 -13.58
C VAL A 91 -9.91 -5.68 -12.54
N ASN A 92 -9.14 -6.61 -11.97
CA ASN A 92 -9.68 -7.73 -11.19
C ASN A 92 -9.14 -7.87 -9.75
N HIS A 93 -8.21 -7.01 -9.30
CA HIS A 93 -7.67 -7.06 -7.93
C HIS A 93 -7.86 -5.76 -7.14
N ARG A 94 -7.69 -4.58 -7.76
CA ARG A 94 -7.98 -3.29 -7.11
C ARG A 94 -8.06 -2.18 -8.14
N TRP A 95 -9.16 -1.42 -8.16
CA TRP A 95 -9.20 -0.14 -8.85
C TRP A 95 -8.23 0.86 -8.21
N MET A 96 -7.38 1.51 -9.01
CA MET A 96 -6.51 2.59 -8.54
C MET A 96 -7.16 3.93 -8.89
N GLY A 97 -7.41 4.80 -7.91
CA GLY A 97 -7.97 6.13 -8.19
C GLY A 97 -7.09 6.91 -9.17
N GLY A 98 -7.69 7.37 -10.27
CA GLY A 98 -6.96 7.95 -11.40
C GLY A 98 -6.74 6.98 -12.57
N THR A 99 -7.31 5.77 -12.55
CA THR A 99 -7.11 4.75 -13.61
C THR A 99 -7.54 5.26 -14.99
N LEU A 100 -8.58 6.10 -15.05
CA LEU A 100 -9.05 6.72 -16.30
C LEU A 100 -8.80 8.23 -16.28
N THR A 101 -9.06 8.88 -15.15
CA THR A 101 -8.98 10.34 -15.02
C THR A 101 -7.55 10.89 -14.88
N ASN A 102 -6.56 10.03 -14.62
CA ASN A 102 -5.14 10.36 -14.64
C ASN A 102 -4.34 9.32 -15.46
N TYR A 103 -4.93 8.90 -16.58
CA TYR A 103 -4.44 7.81 -17.43
C TYR A 103 -2.98 7.96 -17.87
N ASN A 104 -2.45 9.18 -18.03
CA ASN A 104 -1.02 9.40 -18.34
C ASN A 104 -0.05 8.82 -17.28
N ILE A 105 -0.41 8.87 -15.99
CA ILE A 105 0.39 8.29 -14.89
C ILE A 105 0.24 6.76 -14.86
N ILE A 106 -0.90 6.25 -15.33
CA ILE A 106 -1.12 4.80 -15.53
C ILE A 106 -0.26 4.32 -16.70
N CYS A 107 -0.21 5.02 -17.83
CA CYS A 107 0.71 4.73 -18.93
C CYS A 107 2.19 4.73 -18.48
N ALA A 108 2.61 5.68 -17.65
CA ALA A 108 3.96 5.67 -17.07
C ALA A 108 4.21 4.41 -16.19
N SER A 109 3.19 3.93 -15.48
CA SER A 109 3.25 2.71 -14.67
C SER A 109 3.25 1.43 -15.53
N ILE A 110 2.49 1.41 -16.63
CA ILE A 110 2.48 0.36 -17.65
C ILE A 110 3.86 0.28 -18.32
N ASN A 111 4.42 1.39 -18.79
CA ASN A 111 5.75 1.43 -19.39
C ASN A 111 6.84 0.89 -18.44
N LYS A 112 6.72 1.14 -17.13
CA LYS A 112 7.59 0.58 -16.09
C LYS A 112 7.41 -0.93 -15.92
N LEU A 113 6.18 -1.45 -16.00
CA LEU A 113 5.88 -2.88 -16.01
C LEU A 113 6.49 -3.58 -17.23
N THR A 114 6.24 -3.06 -18.44
CA THR A 114 6.83 -3.57 -19.69
C THR A 114 8.36 -3.51 -19.68
N THR A 115 8.96 -2.50 -19.04
CA THR A 115 10.41 -2.40 -18.86
C THR A 115 10.94 -3.50 -17.93
N PHE A 116 10.24 -3.84 -16.85
CA PHE A 116 10.64 -4.96 -15.99
C PHE A 116 10.46 -6.32 -16.66
N GLN A 117 9.38 -6.52 -17.43
CA GLN A 117 9.16 -7.74 -18.22
C GLN A 117 10.30 -7.97 -19.22
N LYS A 118 10.65 -6.94 -20.02
CA LYS A 118 11.80 -7.01 -20.95
C LYS A 118 13.14 -7.25 -20.23
N GLN A 119 13.35 -6.67 -19.05
CA GLN A 119 14.55 -6.95 -18.24
C GLN A 119 14.59 -8.39 -17.70
N GLN A 120 13.45 -8.98 -17.38
CA GLN A 120 13.37 -10.38 -17.00
C GLN A 120 13.65 -11.30 -18.21
N GLU A 121 13.02 -11.05 -19.35
CA GLU A 121 13.19 -11.80 -20.61
C GLU A 121 14.64 -11.80 -21.12
N THR A 122 15.33 -10.67 -21.03
CA THR A 122 16.74 -10.50 -21.42
C THR A 122 17.77 -11.03 -20.41
N GLY A 123 17.32 -11.68 -19.31
CA GLY A 123 18.22 -12.20 -18.27
C GLY A 123 18.92 -11.11 -17.43
N MET A 124 18.54 -9.83 -17.58
CA MET A 124 19.12 -8.71 -16.80
C MET A 124 18.90 -8.89 -15.29
N PHE A 125 17.88 -9.63 -14.87
CA PHE A 125 17.65 -9.97 -13.45
C PHE A 125 18.69 -10.94 -12.87
N GLU A 126 19.44 -11.66 -13.71
CA GLU A 126 20.54 -12.55 -13.29
C GLU A 126 21.88 -11.79 -13.19
N GLN A 127 21.99 -10.64 -13.86
CA GLN A 127 23.18 -9.80 -13.91
C GLN A 127 23.26 -8.77 -12.75
N ILE A 128 22.15 -8.55 -12.04
CA ILE A 128 22.04 -7.64 -10.88
C ILE A 128 22.04 -8.43 -9.56
N THR A 129 22.14 -7.74 -8.41
CA THR A 129 22.15 -8.46 -7.12
C THR A 129 20.81 -9.14 -6.85
N LYS A 130 20.81 -10.26 -6.09
CA LYS A 130 19.57 -10.95 -5.68
C LYS A 130 18.58 -10.03 -4.94
N LYS A 131 19.05 -9.00 -4.21
CA LYS A 131 18.20 -7.98 -3.55
C LYS A 131 17.51 -7.11 -4.60
N GLU A 132 18.23 -6.62 -5.60
CA GLU A 132 17.65 -5.82 -6.69
C GLU A 132 16.73 -6.65 -7.59
N ALA A 133 17.11 -7.88 -7.96
CA ALA A 133 16.27 -8.80 -8.72
C ALA A 133 14.96 -9.06 -7.98
N MET A 134 15.02 -9.40 -6.68
CA MET A 134 13.82 -9.58 -5.85
C MET A 134 12.98 -8.31 -5.77
N MET A 135 13.58 -7.13 -5.66
CA MET A 135 12.85 -5.85 -5.62
C MET A 135 12.20 -5.51 -6.97
N ARG A 136 12.87 -5.76 -8.10
CA ARG A 136 12.28 -5.59 -9.44
C ARG A 136 11.15 -6.61 -9.68
N THR A 137 11.34 -7.88 -9.33
CA THR A 137 10.28 -8.90 -9.40
C THR A 137 9.09 -8.57 -8.49
N ARG A 138 9.30 -8.09 -7.25
CA ARG A 138 8.22 -7.64 -6.36
C ARG A 138 7.48 -6.43 -6.93
N ALA A 139 8.19 -5.45 -7.49
CA ALA A 139 7.58 -4.28 -8.12
C ALA A 139 6.80 -4.66 -9.39
N MET A 140 7.38 -5.50 -10.25
CA MET A 140 6.75 -6.05 -11.44
C MET A 140 5.49 -6.85 -11.11
N ASN A 141 5.56 -7.80 -10.17
CA ASN A 141 4.40 -8.59 -9.75
C ASN A 141 3.29 -7.70 -9.15
N LYS A 142 3.64 -6.66 -8.39
CA LYS A 142 2.68 -5.67 -7.87
C LYS A 142 2.02 -4.85 -8.99
N LEU A 143 2.76 -4.52 -10.05
CA LEU A 143 2.22 -3.83 -11.22
C LEU A 143 1.36 -4.77 -12.06
N GLU A 144 1.84 -5.94 -12.48
CA GLU A 144 1.08 -6.92 -13.27
C GLU A 144 -0.25 -7.30 -12.59
N ARG A 145 -0.25 -7.45 -11.26
CA ARG A 145 -1.46 -7.76 -10.48
C ARG A 145 -2.47 -6.60 -10.39
N ASN A 146 -2.04 -5.36 -10.54
CA ASN A 146 -2.90 -4.17 -10.40
C ASN A 146 -3.30 -3.53 -11.75
N ILE A 147 -2.41 -3.56 -12.75
CA ILE A 147 -2.55 -2.89 -14.06
C ILE A 147 -2.24 -3.82 -15.25
N GLY A 148 -1.87 -5.09 -15.03
CA GLY A 148 -1.53 -6.02 -16.10
C GLY A 148 -2.68 -6.29 -17.08
N GLY A 149 -3.93 -6.27 -16.60
CA GLY A 149 -5.13 -6.41 -17.45
C GLY A 149 -5.47 -5.18 -18.30
N ILE A 150 -4.75 -4.06 -18.14
CA ILE A 150 -4.87 -2.84 -18.96
C ILE A 150 -3.54 -2.44 -19.63
N LYS A 151 -2.50 -3.28 -19.56
CA LYS A 151 -1.15 -2.91 -20.04
C LYS A 151 -1.08 -2.74 -21.57
N ASP A 152 -1.86 -3.51 -22.30
CA ASP A 152 -1.94 -3.48 -23.77
C ASP A 152 -3.07 -2.54 -24.27
N MET A 153 -3.63 -1.73 -23.38
CA MET A 153 -4.74 -0.81 -23.68
C MET A 153 -4.19 0.51 -24.23
N ASN A 154 -4.30 0.70 -25.56
CA ASN A 154 -3.77 1.89 -26.25
C ASN A 154 -4.78 3.06 -26.23
N GLY A 155 -4.84 3.81 -25.13
CA GLY A 155 -5.85 4.85 -24.87
C GLY A 155 -7.04 4.33 -24.06
N LEU A 156 -7.92 5.23 -23.59
CA LEU A 156 -9.11 4.92 -22.78
C LEU A 156 -10.03 3.84 -23.40
N PRO A 157 -10.82 3.13 -22.58
CA PRO A 157 -11.87 2.22 -23.05
C PRO A 157 -13.11 2.98 -23.55
N ASP A 158 -13.91 2.34 -24.38
CA ASP A 158 -15.17 2.91 -24.90
C ASP A 158 -16.37 2.68 -23.99
N ALA A 159 -16.32 1.67 -23.11
CA ALA A 159 -17.31 1.43 -22.05
C ALA A 159 -16.74 0.59 -20.91
N LEU A 160 -17.39 0.64 -19.75
CA LEU A 160 -17.09 -0.19 -18.57
C LEU A 160 -18.19 -1.23 -18.33
N PHE A 161 -17.83 -2.47 -17.99
CA PHE A 161 -18.73 -3.45 -17.39
C PHE A 161 -18.30 -3.71 -15.94
N VAL A 162 -19.18 -3.46 -14.97
CA VAL A 162 -18.84 -3.39 -13.53
C VAL A 162 -19.60 -4.44 -12.71
N VAL A 163 -18.88 -5.25 -11.94
CA VAL A 163 -19.44 -6.20 -10.97
C VAL A 163 -19.39 -5.58 -9.56
N ASP A 164 -20.56 -5.39 -8.95
CA ASP A 164 -20.82 -4.54 -7.77
C ASP A 164 -20.40 -3.07 -7.99
N VAL A 165 -21.38 -2.26 -8.44
CA VAL A 165 -21.22 -0.81 -8.66
C VAL A 165 -20.99 0.01 -7.39
N ARG A 166 -21.28 -0.54 -6.20
CA ARG A 166 -21.05 0.09 -4.89
C ARG A 166 -19.63 -0.21 -4.39
N TYR A 167 -19.11 -1.40 -4.63
CA TYR A 167 -17.71 -1.75 -4.35
C TYR A 167 -16.79 -0.97 -5.29
N GLU A 168 -17.03 -1.01 -6.60
CA GLU A 168 -16.24 -0.33 -7.63
C GLU A 168 -16.69 1.12 -7.92
N HIS A 169 -17.31 1.79 -6.94
CA HIS A 169 -17.86 3.16 -7.09
C HIS A 169 -16.86 4.20 -7.62
N ILE A 170 -15.55 4.01 -7.40
CA ILE A 170 -14.50 4.87 -7.96
C ILE A 170 -14.40 4.70 -9.48
N ALA A 171 -14.50 3.46 -10.00
CA ALA A 171 -14.52 3.19 -11.43
C ALA A 171 -15.74 3.82 -12.11
N VAL A 172 -16.91 3.69 -11.48
CA VAL A 172 -18.16 4.33 -11.91
C VAL A 172 -18.01 5.85 -11.96
N ALA A 173 -17.47 6.47 -10.90
CA ALA A 173 -17.27 7.92 -10.83
C ALA A 173 -16.26 8.44 -11.86
N GLU A 174 -15.16 7.70 -12.10
CA GLU A 174 -14.17 8.06 -13.12
C GLU A 174 -14.71 7.91 -14.56
N GLY A 175 -15.49 6.85 -14.84
CA GLY A 175 -16.12 6.65 -16.14
C GLY A 175 -17.13 7.76 -16.46
N ASN A 176 -18.05 8.03 -15.53
CA ASN A 176 -19.04 9.11 -15.66
C ASN A 176 -18.38 10.48 -15.88
N LYS A 177 -17.31 10.81 -15.14
CA LYS A 177 -16.58 12.08 -15.28
C LYS A 177 -15.95 12.27 -16.68
N LEU A 178 -15.72 11.19 -17.42
CA LEU A 178 -15.15 11.19 -18.76
C LEU A 178 -16.19 10.92 -19.87
N GLY A 179 -17.47 10.71 -19.52
CA GLY A 179 -18.51 10.34 -20.46
C GLY A 179 -18.37 8.93 -21.05
N ILE A 180 -17.67 8.03 -20.34
CA ILE A 180 -17.53 6.61 -20.71
C ILE A 180 -18.75 5.85 -20.15
N PRO A 181 -19.62 5.25 -20.98
CA PRO A 181 -20.81 4.54 -20.52
C PRO A 181 -20.51 3.38 -19.57
N VAL A 182 -21.36 3.23 -18.56
CA VAL A 182 -21.23 2.22 -17.50
C VAL A 182 -22.40 1.23 -17.55
N MET A 183 -22.06 -0.03 -17.84
CA MET A 183 -22.91 -1.19 -17.54
C MET A 183 -22.52 -1.74 -16.17
N GLY A 184 -23.48 -2.22 -15.38
CA GLY A 184 -23.11 -2.87 -14.13
C GLY A 184 -24.20 -3.68 -13.46
N ILE A 185 -23.76 -4.66 -12.67
CA ILE A 185 -24.61 -5.45 -11.78
C ILE A 185 -24.89 -4.61 -10.52
N VAL A 186 -26.16 -4.52 -10.14
CA VAL A 186 -26.64 -3.68 -9.05
C VAL A 186 -27.52 -4.49 -8.11
N ASP A 187 -26.96 -4.93 -6.96
CA ASP A 187 -27.77 -5.50 -5.87
C ASP A 187 -28.68 -4.40 -5.27
N THR A 188 -29.76 -4.83 -4.62
CA THR A 188 -30.63 -4.06 -3.73
C THR A 188 -29.92 -3.16 -2.71
N ASN A 189 -28.66 -3.41 -2.35
CA ASN A 189 -27.85 -2.55 -1.46
C ASN A 189 -27.26 -1.30 -2.16
N SER A 190 -27.24 -1.30 -3.50
CA SER A 190 -26.43 -0.40 -4.32
C SER A 190 -27.20 0.80 -4.83
N ASN A 191 -26.50 1.82 -5.33
CA ASN A 191 -27.13 2.97 -5.95
C ASN A 191 -27.20 2.79 -7.48
N PRO A 192 -28.40 2.76 -8.10
CA PRO A 192 -28.54 2.71 -9.55
C PRO A 192 -28.32 4.06 -10.26
N ASP A 193 -28.09 5.16 -9.53
CA ASP A 193 -27.71 6.44 -10.16
C ASP A 193 -26.37 6.32 -10.89
N ASN A 194 -26.23 7.00 -12.04
CA ASN A 194 -24.99 7.09 -12.82
C ASN A 194 -24.52 5.73 -13.41
N ILE A 195 -25.46 4.81 -13.65
CA ILE A 195 -25.27 3.57 -14.42
C ILE A 195 -26.21 3.64 -15.63
N ASP A 196 -25.66 3.63 -16.84
CA ASP A 196 -26.44 3.74 -18.08
C ASP A 196 -27.23 2.46 -18.38
N TYR A 197 -26.62 1.31 -18.10
CA TYR A 197 -27.17 -0.02 -18.32
C TYR A 197 -27.17 -0.81 -17.01
N ILE A 198 -28.21 -0.58 -16.21
CA ILE A 198 -28.45 -1.24 -14.93
C ILE A 198 -28.86 -2.69 -15.17
N ILE A 199 -28.15 -3.64 -14.57
CA ILE A 199 -28.53 -5.05 -14.50
C ILE A 199 -28.84 -5.36 -13.01
N PRO A 200 -30.11 -5.36 -12.58
CA PRO A 200 -30.45 -5.72 -11.22
C PRO A 200 -30.10 -7.20 -10.97
N GLY A 201 -29.29 -7.50 -9.95
CA GLY A 201 -28.89 -8.88 -9.71
C GLY A 201 -27.95 -9.08 -8.52
N ASN A 202 -27.82 -10.33 -8.11
CA ASN A 202 -26.87 -10.77 -7.07
C ASN A 202 -25.42 -10.62 -7.55
N ASP A 203 -24.62 -9.80 -6.85
CA ASP A 203 -23.20 -9.56 -7.11
C ASP A 203 -22.25 -10.21 -6.08
N ASP A 204 -22.76 -11.12 -5.25
CA ASP A 204 -21.98 -11.99 -4.33
C ASP A 204 -21.95 -13.46 -4.77
N SER A 205 -22.97 -13.95 -5.48
CA SER A 205 -23.03 -15.32 -6.00
C SER A 205 -22.11 -15.50 -7.20
N ILE A 206 -21.07 -16.33 -7.04
CA ILE A 206 -20.17 -16.76 -8.13
C ILE A 206 -20.96 -17.21 -9.37
N ARG A 207 -22.02 -18.00 -9.21
CA ARG A 207 -22.84 -18.48 -10.34
C ARG A 207 -23.57 -17.35 -11.06
N SER A 208 -24.10 -16.38 -10.31
CA SER A 208 -24.76 -15.19 -10.85
C SER A 208 -23.78 -14.33 -11.65
N ILE A 209 -22.60 -14.07 -11.06
CA ILE A 209 -21.51 -13.32 -11.68
C ILE A 209 -21.02 -14.01 -12.96
N THR A 210 -20.80 -15.33 -12.94
CA THR A 210 -20.45 -16.11 -14.15
C THR A 210 -21.52 -15.99 -15.23
N LEU A 211 -22.81 -16.17 -14.90
CA LEU A 211 -23.89 -16.05 -15.89
C LEU A 211 -23.89 -14.66 -16.56
N PHE A 212 -23.79 -13.60 -15.77
CA PHE A 212 -23.78 -12.23 -16.30
C PHE A 212 -22.55 -11.93 -17.16
N ILE A 213 -21.35 -12.33 -16.73
CA ILE A 213 -20.13 -12.12 -17.52
C ILE A 213 -20.19 -12.93 -18.82
N ASN A 214 -20.56 -14.21 -18.75
CA ASN A 214 -20.60 -15.09 -19.92
C ASN A 214 -21.64 -14.64 -20.97
N ALA A 215 -22.75 -14.03 -20.54
CA ALA A 215 -23.72 -13.42 -21.45
C ALA A 215 -23.13 -12.20 -22.18
N ILE A 216 -22.39 -11.35 -21.46
CA ILE A 216 -21.72 -10.16 -21.98
C ILE A 216 -20.55 -10.52 -22.92
N THR A 217 -19.71 -11.50 -22.56
CA THR A 217 -18.61 -11.97 -23.42
C THR A 217 -19.10 -12.76 -24.63
N SER A 218 -20.20 -13.51 -24.50
CA SER A 218 -20.92 -14.07 -25.66
C SER A 218 -21.36 -12.96 -26.62
N ALA A 219 -22.05 -11.93 -26.12
CA ALA A 219 -22.54 -10.83 -26.96
C ALA A 219 -21.41 -10.05 -27.65
N PHE A 220 -20.28 -9.83 -26.95
CA PHE A 220 -19.08 -9.24 -27.55
C PHE A 220 -18.54 -10.13 -28.69
N THR A 221 -18.37 -11.43 -28.43
CA THR A 221 -17.84 -12.40 -29.41
C THR A 221 -18.74 -12.53 -30.64
N GLU A 222 -20.06 -12.63 -30.44
CA GLU A 222 -21.07 -12.69 -31.50
C GLU A 222 -21.03 -11.40 -32.35
N GLY A 223 -20.84 -10.23 -31.73
CA GLY A 223 -20.69 -8.94 -32.42
C GLY A 223 -19.37 -8.79 -33.21
N GLU A 224 -18.24 -9.23 -32.66
CA GLU A 224 -16.96 -9.22 -33.36
C GLU A 224 -16.98 -10.13 -34.59
N GLN A 225 -17.44 -11.38 -34.43
CA GLN A 225 -17.61 -12.34 -35.55
C GLN A 225 -18.49 -11.77 -36.67
N LEU A 226 -19.56 -11.04 -36.33
CA LEU A 226 -20.43 -10.41 -37.32
C LEU A 226 -19.70 -9.28 -38.08
N ALA A 227 -18.88 -8.47 -37.41
CA ALA A 227 -18.06 -7.45 -38.08
C ALA A 227 -16.94 -8.04 -38.95
N GLU A 228 -16.36 -9.18 -38.57
CA GLU A 228 -15.42 -9.92 -39.41
C GLU A 228 -16.09 -10.42 -40.69
N GLN A 229 -17.28 -11.03 -40.58
CA GLN A 229 -18.07 -11.49 -41.73
C GLN A 229 -18.43 -10.33 -42.69
N TYR A 230 -18.85 -9.18 -42.15
CA TYR A 230 -19.10 -7.98 -42.96
C TYR A 230 -17.82 -7.42 -43.63
N SER A 231 -16.66 -7.53 -42.99
CA SER A 231 -15.37 -7.13 -43.56
C SER A 231 -14.94 -8.04 -44.73
N MET A 232 -15.10 -9.37 -44.55
CA MET A 232 -14.83 -10.36 -45.60
C MET A 232 -15.79 -10.17 -46.78
N MET A 233 -17.10 -10.01 -46.54
CA MET A 233 -18.08 -9.75 -47.62
C MET A 233 -17.88 -8.42 -48.34
N ARG A 234 -17.24 -7.42 -47.72
CA ARG A 234 -16.91 -6.13 -48.35
C ARG A 234 -15.60 -6.14 -49.15
N SER A 235 -14.83 -7.22 -49.13
CA SER A 235 -13.56 -7.34 -49.85
C SER A 235 -13.78 -7.86 -51.29
N PRO A 236 -13.74 -7.01 -52.34
CA PRO A 236 -14.23 -7.42 -53.66
C PRO A 236 -13.19 -8.22 -54.44
N SER A 237 -13.66 -9.19 -55.23
CA SER A 237 -12.83 -9.98 -56.14
C SER A 237 -12.12 -9.09 -57.17
N LYS A 238 -10.78 -9.05 -57.16
CA LYS A 238 -10.00 -8.42 -58.23
C LYS A 238 -10.13 -9.24 -59.52
N ASN A 239 -11.06 -8.87 -60.39
CA ASN A 239 -10.82 -8.57 -61.82
C ASN A 239 -12.12 -8.50 -62.65
N LYS A 240 -12.55 -7.28 -63.00
CA LYS A 240 -12.45 -6.78 -64.39
C LYS A 240 -12.72 -5.26 -64.42
N GLU A 241 -12.22 -4.60 -65.47
CA GLU A 241 -12.39 -3.16 -65.67
C GLU A 241 -13.75 -2.84 -66.27
N GLU A 242 -14.27 -1.64 -65.96
CA GLU A 242 -14.66 -0.69 -67.02
C GLU A 242 -14.47 0.76 -66.52
N LYS A 243 -14.50 1.75 -67.43
CA LYS A 243 -13.83 3.05 -67.23
C LYS A 243 -14.74 4.27 -67.44
N LYS A 244 -14.41 5.33 -66.67
CA LYS A 244 -14.62 6.78 -66.95
C LYS A 244 -16.05 7.35 -66.84
N PRO A 245 -16.19 8.69 -66.74
CA PRO A 245 -15.28 9.69 -66.15
C PRO A 245 -15.98 10.64 -65.14
N GLU A 246 -15.21 11.50 -64.47
CA GLU A 246 -15.76 12.73 -63.88
C GLU A 246 -16.22 13.71 -64.98
N PRO A 247 -17.19 14.59 -64.66
CA PRO A 247 -16.97 16.00 -64.93
C PRO A 247 -17.31 16.91 -63.73
N THR A 248 -16.55 17.99 -63.60
CA THR A 248 -16.89 19.15 -62.77
C THR A 248 -17.98 20.00 -63.43
N GLY A 249 -18.80 20.71 -62.63
CA GLY A 249 -19.81 21.63 -63.17
C GLY A 249 -20.57 22.41 -62.09
N ILE A 250 -20.53 23.75 -62.16
CA ILE A 250 -21.20 24.65 -61.22
C ILE A 250 -22.44 25.28 -61.90
N SER A 251 -23.59 25.28 -61.22
CA SER A 251 -24.61 26.31 -61.42
C SER A 251 -25.47 26.50 -60.17
N GLY A 252 -25.81 27.76 -59.88
CA GLY A 252 -26.92 28.12 -58.98
C GLY A 252 -28.30 27.92 -59.64
N LYS A 253 -29.38 28.51 -59.13
CA LYS A 253 -29.41 29.79 -58.38
C LYS A 253 -30.79 30.04 -57.71
N LEU A 254 -30.84 31.00 -56.77
CA LEU A 254 -32.01 31.76 -56.27
C LEU A 254 -32.90 31.07 -55.18
N SER A 255 -33.43 31.78 -54.16
CA SER A 255 -33.21 33.19 -53.74
C SER A 255 -33.86 33.58 -52.40
N ARG A 256 -33.06 34.11 -51.44
CA ARG A 256 -33.38 35.21 -50.47
C ARG A 256 -34.51 34.96 -49.43
N ASN A 257 -34.63 35.68 -48.31
CA ASN A 257 -33.84 36.68 -47.55
C ASN A 257 -34.20 36.44 -46.05
N SER A 258 -33.60 37.01 -44.99
CA SER A 258 -32.67 38.15 -44.76
C SER A 258 -31.85 37.79 -43.48
N ALA A 259 -30.52 37.96 -43.43
CA ALA A 259 -29.78 39.22 -43.20
C ALA A 259 -29.98 39.82 -41.78
N ASP A 260 -28.98 40.34 -41.06
CA ASP A 260 -27.50 40.48 -41.22
C ASP A 260 -26.94 41.01 -39.85
N ALA A 261 -25.64 41.07 -39.51
CA ALA A 261 -24.41 40.37 -39.94
C ALA A 261 -23.23 40.77 -39.00
N GLU A 262 -22.14 39.99 -39.03
CA GLU A 262 -20.72 40.44 -38.88
C GLU A 262 -20.23 41.14 -37.57
N ASN A 263 -18.91 41.24 -37.27
CA ASN A 263 -17.70 40.70 -37.93
C ASN A 263 -16.65 40.20 -36.89
N ALA A 264 -15.44 39.85 -37.34
CA ALA A 264 -14.46 39.03 -36.62
C ALA A 264 -13.11 39.71 -36.28
N GLN A 265 -12.38 39.07 -35.35
CA GLN A 265 -10.91 38.99 -35.19
C GLN A 265 -10.08 40.24 -34.80
N ALA A 266 -8.93 39.93 -34.16
CA ALA A 266 -7.89 40.83 -33.62
C ALA A 266 -8.34 41.73 -32.43
N THR A 267 -7.46 42.19 -31.52
CA THR A 267 -5.98 42.11 -31.45
C THR A 267 -5.52 41.85 -29.99
N GLN A 268 -4.21 41.75 -29.75
CA GLN A 268 -3.59 41.62 -28.44
C GLN A 268 -3.63 42.93 -27.60
N ALA A 269 -3.30 42.78 -26.31
CA ALA A 269 -2.41 43.66 -25.51
C ALA A 269 -2.99 44.79 -24.60
N ILE A 270 -2.63 44.66 -23.31
CA ILE A 270 -2.10 45.70 -22.39
C ILE A 270 -3.09 46.63 -21.62
N ASP A 271 -3.09 46.45 -20.28
CA ASP A 271 -3.16 47.42 -19.17
C ASP A 271 -4.30 48.47 -19.02
N SER A 272 -4.63 48.96 -17.80
CA SER A 272 -4.43 48.47 -16.41
C SER A 272 -5.18 49.35 -15.39
N LYS A 273 -5.25 48.88 -14.11
CA LYS A 273 -5.51 49.67 -12.88
C LYS A 273 -6.93 50.28 -12.74
N ALA A 274 -7.41 50.65 -11.55
CA ALA A 274 -6.89 50.57 -10.17
C ALA A 274 -7.83 49.66 -9.32
N ALA A 275 -7.45 48.99 -8.23
CA ALA A 275 -6.73 49.41 -7.01
C ALA A 275 -7.48 50.50 -6.21
N ASP A 276 -7.48 50.57 -4.88
CA ASP A 276 -6.68 49.90 -3.82
C ASP A 276 -7.61 49.44 -2.64
N SER A 277 -7.21 48.90 -1.47
CA SER A 277 -5.94 48.83 -0.69
C SER A 277 -5.86 47.48 0.07
N GLN A 278 -4.73 46.76 0.21
CA GLN A 278 -3.48 47.06 0.97
C GLN A 278 -3.68 47.11 2.51
N THR A 279 -2.74 46.73 3.41
CA THR A 279 -1.32 46.24 3.42
C THR A 279 -1.02 45.68 4.84
N ASP A 280 0.02 44.93 5.24
CA ASP A 280 1.16 44.13 4.68
C ASP A 280 1.47 43.06 5.81
N SER A 281 2.60 42.35 6.06
CA SER A 281 3.95 42.27 5.47
C SER A 281 4.68 40.94 5.84
N LYS A 282 5.33 40.31 4.85
CA LYS A 282 6.70 39.73 4.90
C LYS A 282 7.02 38.59 5.91
N ALA A 283 8.09 37.79 5.77
CA ALA A 283 9.30 37.94 4.92
C ALA A 283 9.75 36.64 4.21
N GLU A 284 10.70 36.78 3.29
CA GLU A 284 11.29 35.72 2.44
C GLU A 284 12.59 35.14 3.02
N VAL A 285 12.95 33.92 2.59
CA VAL A 285 14.28 33.60 2.05
C VAL A 285 14.08 32.69 0.83
N ALA A 286 14.87 32.87 -0.23
CA ALA A 286 14.83 32.05 -1.45
C ALA A 286 16.09 31.16 -1.57
N GLU A 287 15.96 30.02 -2.26
CA GLU A 287 17.07 29.10 -2.55
C GLU A 287 17.28 28.97 -4.07
N GLN A 288 18.55 28.99 -4.50
CA GLN A 288 18.92 29.06 -5.93
C GLN A 288 19.56 27.76 -6.43
N GLN A 289 19.23 27.37 -7.66
CA GLN A 289 20.02 26.40 -8.43
C GLN A 289 21.25 27.06 -9.04
N PRO A 290 22.40 26.36 -9.05
CA PRO A 290 23.42 26.54 -10.07
C PRO A 290 23.53 25.31 -11.00
N ALA A 291 23.79 25.57 -12.28
CA ALA A 291 24.18 24.59 -13.30
C ALA A 291 25.71 24.66 -13.54
N PRO A 292 26.33 23.78 -14.35
CA PRO A 292 27.75 23.45 -14.22
C PRO A 292 28.70 24.37 -15.02
N ASP A 293 29.96 24.42 -14.59
CA ASP A 293 31.10 24.60 -15.50
C ASP A 293 32.35 23.83 -15.00
N THR A 294 33.36 23.82 -15.85
CA THR A 294 34.60 23.06 -15.85
C THR A 294 35.75 23.81 -15.18
N THR A 295 36.79 23.09 -14.74
CA THR A 295 38.18 23.22 -15.26
C THR A 295 39.17 22.29 -14.53
N LYS A 296 40.33 22.06 -15.17
CA LYS A 296 41.50 21.39 -14.58
C LYS A 296 42.32 22.35 -13.70
N PRO A 297 43.23 21.81 -12.87
CA PRO A 297 44.63 22.17 -13.07
C PRO A 297 45.54 20.99 -13.45
N THR A 298 46.48 21.26 -14.35
CA THR A 298 47.83 20.64 -14.42
C THR A 298 48.73 21.27 -13.33
N ASN A 299 49.94 20.84 -12.96
CA ASN A 299 51.03 20.08 -13.59
C ASN A 299 51.79 19.29 -12.45
N GLU A 300 52.97 18.67 -12.53
CA GLU A 300 54.02 18.55 -13.56
C GLU A 300 54.78 17.21 -13.40
N SER A 301 55.85 16.97 -14.17
CA SER A 301 56.63 15.71 -14.17
C SER A 301 58.04 15.84 -13.59
N GLU A 302 58.52 14.80 -12.90
CA GLU A 302 59.96 14.46 -12.83
C GLU A 302 60.20 13.08 -13.44
N ASN A 303 61.41 12.85 -13.99
CA ASN A 303 61.68 11.73 -14.90
C ASN A 303 63.16 11.30 -14.90
N ALA A 304 63.47 10.23 -14.15
CA ALA A 304 64.72 9.47 -14.19
C ALA A 304 64.50 8.12 -13.46
N ALA A 305 65.08 6.98 -13.85
CA ALA A 305 65.88 6.65 -15.03
C ALA A 305 65.56 5.22 -15.50
N LYS A 306 66.15 4.79 -16.62
CA LYS A 306 66.01 3.42 -17.17
C LYS A 306 66.73 2.39 -16.29
N ASP A 307 66.18 1.19 -16.20
CA ASP A 307 66.96 -0.02 -16.49
C ASP A 307 66.08 -1.09 -17.16
N SER A 308 66.67 -2.21 -17.58
CA SER A 308 66.15 -3.02 -18.70
C SER A 308 65.79 -4.49 -18.42
N ASN A 309 64.74 -4.91 -19.13
CA ASN A 309 64.48 -6.27 -19.65
C ASN A 309 63.84 -7.36 -18.74
N SER A 310 62.97 -8.13 -19.40
CA SER A 310 62.48 -9.49 -19.12
C SER A 310 61.18 -9.71 -18.29
N GLY A 311 60.37 -10.67 -18.76
CA GLY A 311 59.34 -11.38 -17.99
C GLY A 311 57.88 -11.01 -18.29
N ASP A 312 57.18 -11.85 -19.05
CA ASP A 312 55.71 -11.91 -19.01
C ASP A 312 55.24 -12.49 -17.66
N ALA A 313 54.46 -11.72 -16.88
CA ALA A 313 53.76 -12.27 -15.72
C ALA A 313 52.49 -11.48 -15.34
N ILE A 314 51.34 -12.04 -15.71
CA ILE A 314 50.10 -12.07 -14.91
C ILE A 314 49.51 -10.70 -14.51
N SER A 315 48.61 -10.19 -15.37
CA SER A 315 47.47 -9.40 -14.90
C SER A 315 46.51 -10.32 -14.12
N ALA A 316 46.68 -10.42 -12.80
CA ALA A 316 45.92 -11.34 -11.97
C ALA A 316 44.44 -10.93 -11.86
N GLU A 317 43.58 -11.48 -12.72
CA GLU A 317 42.14 -11.39 -12.52
C GLU A 317 41.77 -12.15 -11.25
N ILE A 318 41.33 -11.41 -10.22
CA ILE A 318 41.24 -11.92 -8.85
C ILE A 318 40.24 -13.08 -8.80
N PRO A 319 40.66 -14.30 -8.42
CA PRO A 319 39.80 -15.48 -8.47
C PRO A 319 38.50 -15.28 -7.71
N ALA A 320 37.37 -15.58 -8.35
CA ALA A 320 36.05 -15.44 -7.75
C ALA A 320 35.90 -16.23 -6.43
N ALA A 321 36.68 -17.31 -6.26
CA ALA A 321 36.81 -18.05 -5.01
C ALA A 321 37.33 -17.18 -3.85
N LYS A 322 38.41 -16.41 -4.03
CA LYS A 322 38.94 -15.49 -3.00
C LYS A 322 37.99 -14.34 -2.71
N VAL A 323 37.29 -13.83 -3.73
CA VAL A 323 36.25 -12.79 -3.56
C VAL A 323 35.08 -13.33 -2.74
N LYS A 324 34.70 -14.60 -2.94
CA LYS A 324 33.68 -15.29 -2.15
C LYS A 324 34.15 -15.50 -0.71
N GLU A 325 35.34 -16.08 -0.52
CA GLU A 325 35.99 -16.34 0.78
C GLU A 325 36.06 -15.08 1.64
N LEU A 326 36.64 -13.99 1.11
CA LEU A 326 36.70 -12.71 1.83
C LEU A 326 35.32 -12.15 2.13
N ARG A 327 34.33 -12.34 1.26
CA ARG A 327 32.95 -11.90 1.48
C ARG A 327 32.23 -12.73 2.54
N GLU A 328 32.55 -14.01 2.68
CA GLU A 328 32.02 -14.87 3.74
C GLU A 328 32.64 -14.52 5.10
N ILE A 329 33.89 -14.06 5.14
CA ILE A 329 34.59 -13.57 6.35
C ILE A 329 34.13 -12.16 6.75
N SER A 330 34.07 -11.21 5.81
CA SER A 330 33.88 -9.77 6.10
C SER A 330 32.43 -9.26 5.96
N GLY A 331 31.53 -10.06 5.38
CA GLY A 331 30.16 -9.65 5.04
C GLY A 331 30.04 -8.55 3.95
N ALA A 332 31.15 -8.03 3.42
CA ALA A 332 31.18 -6.81 2.62
C ALA A 332 30.63 -6.96 1.18
N GLY A 333 30.49 -5.83 0.48
CA GLY A 333 30.03 -5.80 -0.90
C GLY A 333 31.02 -6.46 -1.87
N ILE A 334 30.54 -7.14 -2.91
CA ILE A 334 31.39 -7.90 -3.85
C ILE A 334 32.48 -7.02 -4.50
N MET A 335 32.16 -5.77 -4.87
CA MET A 335 33.14 -4.82 -5.39
C MET A 335 34.12 -4.32 -4.33
N GLU A 336 33.71 -4.27 -3.06
CA GLU A 336 34.58 -3.89 -1.95
C GLU A 336 35.60 -5.01 -1.68
N CYS A 337 35.14 -6.27 -1.64
CA CYS A 337 36.02 -7.43 -1.57
C CYS A 337 36.99 -7.51 -2.76
N LYS A 338 36.53 -7.24 -3.99
CA LYS A 338 37.42 -7.16 -5.18
C LYS A 338 38.46 -6.06 -5.04
N ASN A 339 38.09 -4.87 -4.57
CA ASN A 339 39.02 -3.76 -4.40
C ASN A 339 40.03 -4.02 -3.29
N ALA A 340 39.59 -4.48 -2.11
CA ALA A 340 40.46 -4.81 -0.99
C ALA A 340 41.43 -5.96 -1.32
N LEU A 341 41.00 -6.98 -2.08
CA LEU A 341 41.90 -8.01 -2.61
C LEU A 341 42.87 -7.47 -3.67
N LYS A 342 42.47 -6.47 -4.47
CA LYS A 342 43.38 -5.85 -5.45
C LYS A 342 44.49 -5.07 -4.76
N GLU A 343 44.12 -4.31 -3.74
CA GLU A 343 45.03 -3.52 -2.89
C GLU A 343 45.95 -4.44 -2.06
N SER A 344 45.40 -5.54 -1.54
CA SER A 344 46.13 -6.58 -0.79
C SER A 344 46.85 -7.61 -1.66
N GLN A 345 46.94 -7.41 -2.99
CA GLN A 345 47.59 -8.32 -3.94
C GLN A 345 47.10 -9.79 -3.87
N GLY A 346 45.84 -10.00 -3.49
CA GLY A 346 45.20 -11.30 -3.32
C GLY A 346 45.40 -11.95 -1.95
N ASP A 347 45.99 -11.27 -0.98
CA ASP A 347 46.03 -11.68 0.44
C ASP A 347 44.66 -11.46 1.10
N VAL A 348 44.03 -12.53 1.58
CA VAL A 348 42.68 -12.50 2.15
C VAL A 348 42.67 -11.90 3.56
N ALA A 349 43.74 -12.10 4.34
CA ALA A 349 43.80 -11.58 5.72
C ALA A 349 43.95 -10.06 5.71
N LYS A 350 44.92 -9.53 4.94
CA LYS A 350 45.11 -8.08 4.79
C LYS A 350 43.88 -7.39 4.19
N ALA A 351 43.20 -8.06 3.26
CA ALA A 351 41.97 -7.53 2.67
C ALA A 351 40.79 -7.50 3.67
N ALA A 352 40.76 -8.40 4.66
CA ALA A 352 39.79 -8.33 5.75
C ALA A 352 40.09 -7.16 6.70
N ASP A 353 41.36 -6.91 7.05
CA ASP A 353 41.75 -5.74 7.86
C ASP A 353 41.40 -4.41 7.16
N LEU A 354 41.72 -4.25 5.87
CA LEU A 354 41.31 -3.06 5.08
C LEU A 354 39.79 -2.87 5.03
N LEU A 355 39.02 -3.97 4.95
CA LEU A 355 37.55 -3.91 5.00
C LEU A 355 37.01 -3.58 6.39
N ARG A 356 37.73 -3.89 7.46
CA ARG A 356 37.39 -3.50 8.83
C ARG A 356 37.67 -2.01 9.06
N GLU A 357 38.86 -1.52 8.71
CA GLU A 357 39.22 -0.09 8.82
C GLU A 357 38.30 0.81 7.98
N SER A 358 38.07 0.44 6.71
CA SER A 358 37.12 1.17 5.85
C SER A 358 35.66 0.96 6.25
N GLY A 359 35.34 -0.09 7.02
CA GLY A 359 34.05 -0.31 7.66
C GLY A 359 33.75 0.74 8.73
N VAL A 360 34.69 0.98 9.66
CA VAL A 360 34.60 2.03 10.69
C VAL A 360 34.41 3.41 10.06
N ALA A 361 35.18 3.74 9.02
CA ALA A 361 35.05 5.01 8.30
C ALA A 361 33.69 5.18 7.60
N LYS A 362 33.01 4.08 7.21
CA LYS A 362 31.64 4.10 6.68
C LYS A 362 30.60 4.22 7.80
N GLN A 363 30.80 3.58 8.96
CA GLN A 363 29.90 3.70 10.12
C GLN A 363 29.82 5.13 10.64
N LEU A 364 30.96 5.84 10.73
CA LEU A 364 30.99 7.28 11.08
C LEU A 364 30.13 8.12 10.10
N LYS A 365 30.15 7.79 8.81
CA LYS A 365 29.29 8.43 7.78
C LYS A 365 27.83 7.97 7.81
N ARG A 366 27.50 6.86 8.49
CA ARG A 366 26.13 6.38 8.72
C ARG A 366 25.52 6.91 10.02
N ALA A 367 26.32 7.31 11.00
CA ALA A 367 25.86 7.78 12.31
C ALA A 367 24.81 8.92 12.22
N ALA A 368 24.95 9.81 11.22
CA ALA A 368 24.04 10.93 10.96
C ALA A 368 22.70 10.56 10.27
N ARG A 369 22.42 9.27 10.03
CA ARG A 369 21.16 8.82 9.41
C ARG A 369 20.05 8.59 10.43
N ASP A 370 18.80 8.73 10.00
CA ASP A 370 17.62 8.34 10.78
C ASP A 370 17.50 6.80 10.85
N ALA A 371 17.38 6.26 12.06
CA ALA A 371 17.02 4.87 12.30
C ALA A 371 15.71 4.86 13.09
N LYS A 372 14.58 4.77 12.37
CA LYS A 372 13.20 4.85 12.91
C LYS A 372 12.40 3.55 12.69
N GLU A 373 13.00 2.59 11.99
CA GLU A 373 12.55 1.21 11.92
C GLU A 373 13.33 0.35 12.92
N GLY A 374 13.01 -0.93 13.06
CA GLY A 374 13.67 -1.82 14.04
C GLY A 374 12.74 -2.81 14.73
N VAL A 375 13.21 -3.37 15.85
CA VAL A 375 12.47 -4.31 16.70
C VAL A 375 12.62 -3.99 18.18
N VAL A 376 11.68 -4.48 18.99
CA VAL A 376 11.75 -4.51 20.45
C VAL A 376 11.91 -5.96 20.89
N ALA A 377 13.01 -6.27 21.58
CA ALA A 377 13.29 -7.58 22.17
C ALA A 377 13.02 -7.56 23.68
N VAL A 378 12.61 -8.71 24.24
CA VAL A 378 12.27 -8.83 25.67
C VAL A 378 12.76 -10.17 26.24
N LYS A 379 13.37 -10.12 27.42
CA LYS A 379 13.71 -11.27 28.27
C LYS A 379 12.99 -11.09 29.62
N SER A 380 12.35 -12.14 30.14
CA SER A 380 11.60 -12.06 31.40
C SER A 380 11.60 -13.38 32.15
N GLU A 381 11.76 -13.33 33.47
CA GLU A 381 11.66 -14.45 34.39
C GLU A 381 10.77 -14.04 35.56
N ALA A 382 9.72 -14.81 35.84
CA ALA A 382 8.54 -14.29 36.52
C ALA A 382 8.80 -13.73 37.92
N SER A 383 9.63 -14.39 38.72
CA SER A 383 9.94 -14.00 40.10
C SER A 383 11.23 -13.18 40.24
N SER A 384 11.83 -12.73 39.12
CA SER A 384 13.14 -12.06 39.08
C SER A 384 13.03 -10.65 38.49
N LYS A 385 12.92 -10.54 37.15
CA LYS A 385 12.80 -9.27 36.42
C LYS A 385 12.36 -9.49 34.97
N ALA A 386 11.95 -8.41 34.32
CA ALA A 386 11.80 -8.35 32.87
C ALA A 386 12.58 -7.16 32.31
N ILE A 387 13.27 -7.37 31.18
CA ILE A 387 13.99 -6.32 30.45
C ILE A 387 13.49 -6.28 29.02
N SER A 388 13.14 -5.07 28.56
CA SER A 388 12.90 -4.76 27.15
C SER A 388 14.01 -3.88 26.59
N VAL A 389 14.37 -4.05 25.32
CA VAL A 389 15.30 -3.16 24.60
C VAL A 389 14.83 -2.95 23.16
N GLU A 390 14.91 -1.71 22.71
CA GLU A 390 14.70 -1.33 21.31
C GLU A 390 16.03 -1.46 20.53
N ILE A 391 15.99 -2.01 19.32
CA ILE A 391 17.12 -1.96 18.38
C ILE A 391 16.61 -1.40 17.06
N ASN A 392 17.12 -0.22 16.71
CA ASN A 392 16.65 0.55 15.58
C ASN A 392 17.54 0.36 14.34
N CYS A 393 16.94 0.44 13.16
CA CYS A 393 17.58 0.39 11.86
C CYS A 393 16.93 1.36 10.86
N GLU A 394 17.51 1.51 9.67
CA GLU A 394 17.00 2.43 8.63
C GLU A 394 15.71 1.89 7.98
N THR A 395 15.55 0.57 7.81
CA THR A 395 14.42 -0.01 7.04
C THR A 395 13.72 -1.21 7.69
N ASP A 396 12.42 -1.34 7.37
CA ASP A 396 11.59 -2.47 7.79
C ASP A 396 12.01 -3.83 7.17
N PHE A 397 12.93 -3.80 6.21
CA PHE A 397 13.57 -5.00 5.64
C PHE A 397 14.67 -5.56 6.56
N VAL A 398 15.44 -4.71 7.23
CA VAL A 398 16.43 -5.15 8.23
C VAL A 398 15.73 -5.56 9.52
N ALA A 399 14.69 -4.83 9.94
CA ALA A 399 13.85 -5.20 11.09
C ALA A 399 13.24 -6.61 11.01
N ARG A 400 13.06 -7.16 9.81
CA ARG A 400 12.52 -8.52 9.56
C ARG A 400 13.57 -9.54 9.16
N ASN A 401 14.86 -9.23 9.29
CA ASN A 401 15.93 -10.19 9.02
C ASN A 401 16.15 -11.08 10.24
N GLU A 402 16.17 -12.39 10.05
CA GLU A 402 16.38 -13.39 11.12
C GLU A 402 17.66 -13.08 11.93
N GLU A 403 18.77 -12.75 11.27
CA GLU A 403 20.04 -12.41 11.92
C GLU A 403 19.97 -11.13 12.79
N PHE A 404 19.10 -10.19 12.41
CA PHE A 404 18.85 -8.95 13.18
C PHE A 404 17.93 -9.20 14.38
N VAL A 405 16.90 -10.03 14.22
CA VAL A 405 16.00 -10.44 15.30
C VAL A 405 16.75 -11.30 16.33
N ASP A 406 17.57 -12.23 15.87
CA ASP A 406 18.41 -13.09 16.73
C ASP A 406 19.49 -12.27 17.46
N PHE A 407 20.05 -11.23 16.83
CA PHE A 407 20.93 -10.28 17.50
C PHE A 407 20.19 -9.50 18.60
N ALA A 408 18.96 -9.05 18.34
CA ALA A 408 18.15 -8.38 19.36
C ALA A 408 17.81 -9.31 20.54
N ALA A 409 17.59 -10.60 20.29
CA ALA A 409 17.46 -11.61 21.33
C ALA A 409 18.76 -11.76 22.16
N ARG A 410 19.94 -11.82 21.51
CA ARG A 410 21.24 -11.88 22.20
C ARG A 410 21.56 -10.63 23.02
N VAL A 411 21.20 -9.44 22.53
CA VAL A 411 21.37 -8.19 23.28
C VAL A 411 20.50 -8.20 24.53
N VAL A 412 19.20 -8.48 24.43
CA VAL A 412 18.32 -8.44 25.63
C VAL A 412 18.67 -9.52 26.65
N GLU A 413 19.18 -10.67 26.20
CA GLU A 413 19.71 -11.71 27.08
C GLU A 413 21.00 -11.26 27.79
N ASN A 414 21.94 -10.62 27.08
CA ASN A 414 23.16 -10.08 27.71
C ASN A 414 22.85 -8.97 28.72
N LEU A 415 21.87 -8.10 28.44
CA LEU A 415 21.40 -7.07 29.37
C LEU A 415 20.68 -7.69 30.59
N TYR A 416 20.00 -8.82 30.41
CA TYR A 416 19.42 -9.58 31.53
C TYR A 416 20.50 -10.13 32.45
N ASP A 417 21.57 -10.71 31.90
CA ASP A 417 22.63 -11.35 32.70
C ASP A 417 23.58 -10.35 33.38
N ASN A 418 23.79 -9.14 32.82
CA ASN A 418 24.85 -8.21 33.24
C ASN A 418 24.35 -6.94 33.97
N GLU A 419 23.04 -6.79 34.19
CA GLU A 419 22.42 -5.73 35.02
C GLU A 419 22.88 -4.29 34.67
N PRO A 420 22.51 -3.74 33.49
CA PRO A 420 22.89 -2.39 33.08
C PRO A 420 22.36 -1.32 34.04
N GLN A 421 23.24 -0.40 34.47
CA GLN A 421 22.92 0.65 35.45
C GLN A 421 21.79 1.56 34.95
N LEU A 422 20.70 1.67 35.72
CA LEU A 422 19.46 2.39 35.36
C LEU A 422 19.61 3.94 35.22
N THR A 423 20.84 4.44 35.09
CA THR A 423 21.16 5.87 34.88
C THR A 423 21.24 6.28 33.42
N ASP A 424 21.41 5.32 32.51
CA ASP A 424 21.72 5.57 31.10
C ASP A 424 20.48 5.31 30.24
N ASP A 425 20.12 6.21 29.32
CA ASP A 425 18.96 6.01 28.42
C ASP A 425 19.16 4.87 27.39
N VAL A 426 20.43 4.57 27.07
CA VAL A 426 20.87 3.54 26.14
C VAL A 426 21.89 2.66 26.87
N PRO A 427 21.78 1.32 26.85
CA PRO A 427 22.62 0.48 27.67
C PRO A 427 24.01 0.30 27.04
N GLN A 428 25.05 0.34 27.87
CA GLN A 428 26.41 0.03 27.47
C GLN A 428 26.52 -1.46 27.12
N LEU A 429 26.95 -1.76 25.89
CA LEU A 429 27.14 -3.14 25.42
C LEU A 429 28.47 -3.71 25.92
N THR A 430 28.55 -5.05 26.04
CA THR A 430 29.84 -5.72 26.16
C THR A 430 30.64 -5.59 24.84
N PRO A 431 31.98 -5.50 24.86
CA PRO A 431 32.78 -5.30 23.64
C PRO A 431 32.55 -6.35 22.54
N LYS A 432 32.14 -7.56 22.92
CA LYS A 432 31.72 -8.62 21.99
C LYS A 432 30.45 -8.24 21.21
N LEU A 433 29.46 -7.65 21.88
CA LEU A 433 28.23 -7.18 21.23
C LEU A 433 28.42 -5.86 20.47
N GLU A 434 29.38 -5.02 20.86
CA GLU A 434 29.80 -3.88 20.04
C GLU A 434 30.44 -4.34 18.72
N GLU A 435 31.30 -5.36 18.76
CA GLU A 435 31.86 -5.98 17.57
C GLU A 435 30.76 -6.65 16.71
N GLU A 436 29.83 -7.38 17.32
CA GLU A 436 28.72 -8.02 16.61
C GLU A 436 27.77 -6.99 15.97
N LEU A 437 27.42 -5.91 16.68
CA LEU A 437 26.67 -4.76 16.16
C LEU A 437 27.36 -4.13 14.95
N SER A 438 28.69 -3.96 15.04
CA SER A 438 29.53 -3.41 13.99
C SER A 438 29.51 -4.31 12.75
N GLN A 439 29.71 -5.62 12.93
CA GLN A 439 29.67 -6.63 11.85
C GLN A 439 28.28 -6.67 11.17
N ILE A 440 27.19 -6.70 11.94
CA ILE A 440 25.83 -6.73 11.38
C ILE A 440 25.50 -5.40 10.66
N SER A 441 25.88 -4.23 11.20
CA SER A 441 25.73 -2.96 10.48
C SER A 441 26.52 -2.95 9.17
N GLN A 442 27.76 -3.45 9.17
CA GLN A 442 28.57 -3.57 7.95
C GLN A 442 27.90 -4.47 6.90
N LYS A 443 27.45 -5.66 7.32
CA LYS A 443 26.81 -6.70 6.50
C LYS A 443 25.44 -6.29 5.93
N MET A 444 24.59 -5.65 6.73
CA MET A 444 23.26 -5.19 6.31
C MET A 444 23.30 -3.91 5.47
N GLY A 445 24.33 -3.07 5.68
CA GLY A 445 24.55 -1.83 4.93
C GLY A 445 23.91 -0.57 5.52
N GLU A 446 23.18 -0.72 6.63
CA GLU A 446 22.37 0.32 7.29
C GLU A 446 22.98 0.70 8.66
N LYS A 447 22.66 1.90 9.15
CA LYS A 447 22.81 2.28 10.56
C LYS A 447 21.97 1.32 11.39
N ILE A 448 22.59 0.71 12.39
CA ILE A 448 21.91 -0.02 13.46
C ILE A 448 22.37 0.61 14.76
N VAL A 449 21.45 0.85 15.69
CA VAL A 449 21.75 1.37 17.04
C VAL A 449 20.90 0.63 18.06
N ILE A 450 21.43 0.49 19.27
CA ILE A 450 20.60 0.16 20.42
C ILE A 450 19.84 1.44 20.80
N GLY A 451 18.53 1.33 20.92
CA GLY A 451 17.65 2.40 21.36
C GLY A 451 17.42 2.32 22.88
N LYS A 452 16.23 2.75 23.31
CA LYS A 452 15.85 2.76 24.72
C LYS A 452 15.72 1.34 25.27
N TYR A 453 16.14 1.15 26.51
CA TYR A 453 15.84 -0.06 27.28
C TYR A 453 15.01 0.25 28.53
N THR A 454 14.49 -0.78 29.19
CA THR A 454 13.78 -0.66 30.47
C THR A 454 13.81 -1.97 31.23
N VAL A 455 14.00 -1.88 32.54
CA VAL A 455 13.95 -2.98 33.51
C VAL A 455 12.70 -2.83 34.36
N MET A 456 12.01 -3.94 34.62
CA MET A 456 10.86 -4.01 35.51
C MET A 456 11.07 -5.15 36.51
N MET A 457 10.96 -4.83 37.80
CA MET A 457 11.04 -5.79 38.91
C MET A 457 9.62 -6.19 39.36
N PRO A 458 9.42 -7.40 39.92
CA PRO A 458 8.19 -7.79 40.62
C PRO A 458 7.86 -6.86 41.79
N GLU A 459 6.62 -6.38 41.88
CA GLU A 459 6.15 -5.62 43.04
C GLU A 459 6.08 -6.53 44.26
N LYS A 460 6.66 -6.10 45.39
CA LYS A 460 6.61 -6.79 46.70
C LYS A 460 7.00 -8.27 46.73
N GLY A 461 7.66 -8.80 45.69
CA GLY A 461 7.98 -10.21 45.55
C GLY A 461 6.87 -11.07 44.92
N GLY A 462 5.92 -10.46 44.20
CA GLY A 462 4.99 -11.13 43.31
C GLY A 462 5.65 -11.53 41.98
N THR A 463 5.01 -11.26 40.84
CA THR A 463 5.55 -11.61 39.52
C THR A 463 5.55 -10.48 38.49
N VAL A 464 6.49 -10.59 37.54
CA VAL A 464 6.55 -9.78 36.33
C VAL A 464 6.28 -10.65 35.09
N GLY A 465 5.44 -10.12 34.20
CA GLY A 465 5.04 -10.73 32.94
C GLY A 465 5.42 -9.84 31.76
N ALA A 466 5.60 -10.48 30.61
CA ALA A 466 5.98 -9.81 29.38
C ALA A 466 5.22 -10.35 28.17
N TYR A 467 4.90 -9.45 27.24
CA TYR A 467 4.35 -9.76 25.93
C TYR A 467 5.02 -8.93 24.85
N VAL A 468 5.45 -9.58 23.77
CA VAL A 468 5.91 -8.95 22.52
C VAL A 468 4.89 -9.29 21.45
N HIS A 469 4.44 -8.29 20.69
CA HIS A 469 3.48 -8.50 19.62
C HIS A 469 4.14 -9.09 18.37
N ASN A 470 3.38 -9.85 17.57
CA ASN A 470 3.88 -10.68 16.46
C ASN A 470 4.62 -9.90 15.34
N ASN A 471 4.57 -8.57 15.34
CA ASN A 471 5.31 -7.71 14.41
C ASN A 471 6.66 -7.23 14.95
N HIS A 472 7.02 -7.60 16.18
CA HIS A 472 8.20 -7.16 16.93
C HIS A 472 8.36 -5.64 17.10
N LYS A 473 7.34 -4.83 16.79
CA LYS A 473 7.37 -3.35 16.95
C LYS A 473 6.77 -2.86 18.26
N LEU A 474 6.29 -3.76 19.10
CA LEU A 474 5.53 -3.43 20.30
C LEU A 474 5.78 -4.49 21.38
N CYS A 475 6.07 -4.05 22.61
CA CYS A 475 5.99 -4.89 23.79
C CYS A 475 5.25 -4.21 24.94
N ALA A 476 4.87 -5.01 25.93
CA ALA A 476 4.48 -4.54 27.24
C ALA A 476 5.13 -5.42 28.33
N LEU A 477 5.54 -4.75 29.41
CA LEU A 477 5.97 -5.36 30.66
C LEU A 477 4.89 -5.02 31.71
N VAL A 478 4.51 -6.00 32.55
CA VAL A 478 3.56 -5.80 33.65
C VAL A 478 4.09 -6.47 34.91
N SER A 479 4.05 -5.77 36.03
CA SER A 479 4.43 -6.26 37.35
C SER A 479 3.21 -6.25 38.27
N ILE A 480 3.03 -7.31 39.06
CA ILE A 480 1.92 -7.50 40.00
C ILE A 480 2.42 -7.97 41.37
N ASP A 481 1.69 -7.64 42.45
CA ASP A 481 2.05 -7.99 43.83
C ASP A 481 1.68 -9.42 44.28
N GLN A 482 1.40 -10.32 43.33
CA GLN A 482 1.05 -11.73 43.56
C GLN A 482 1.86 -12.68 42.69
N ASP A 483 2.11 -13.91 43.15
CA ASP A 483 2.76 -14.95 42.34
C ASP A 483 1.77 -15.56 41.33
N ASN A 484 1.58 -14.89 40.19
CA ASN A 484 0.74 -15.39 39.10
C ASN A 484 1.33 -15.05 37.72
N PRO A 485 2.33 -15.82 37.23
CA PRO A 485 3.01 -15.56 35.95
C PRO A 485 2.06 -15.51 34.74
N THR A 486 0.99 -16.33 34.78
CA THR A 486 -0.03 -16.39 33.72
C THR A 486 -0.83 -15.08 33.66
N LEU A 487 -1.31 -14.59 34.80
CA LEU A 487 -2.04 -13.32 34.87
C LEU A 487 -1.14 -12.14 34.48
N ALA A 488 0.10 -12.10 34.96
CA ALA A 488 1.04 -11.03 34.60
C ALA A 488 1.30 -10.98 33.08
N ARG A 489 1.44 -12.14 32.43
CA ARG A 489 1.57 -12.24 30.95
C ARG A 489 0.30 -11.82 30.22
N ASP A 490 -0.87 -12.19 30.74
CA ASP A 490 -2.16 -11.85 30.14
C ASP A 490 -2.50 -10.37 30.26
N LEU A 491 -2.15 -9.74 31.40
CA LEU A 491 -2.20 -8.30 31.58
C LEU A 491 -1.21 -7.58 30.66
N ALA A 492 -0.02 -8.14 30.41
CA ALA A 492 0.89 -7.58 29.40
C ALA A 492 0.30 -7.63 27.99
N MET A 493 -0.43 -8.69 27.63
CA MET A 493 -1.16 -8.75 26.36
C MET A 493 -2.32 -7.73 26.30
N GLN A 494 -3.05 -7.54 27.39
CA GLN A 494 -4.09 -6.49 27.54
C GLN A 494 -3.49 -5.09 27.32
N VAL A 495 -2.41 -4.75 28.04
CA VAL A 495 -1.74 -3.45 27.94
C VAL A 495 -1.21 -3.19 26.53
N ALA A 496 -0.56 -4.17 25.91
CA ALA A 496 -0.09 -4.04 24.54
C ALA A 496 -1.22 -3.74 23.55
N ALA A 497 -2.33 -4.49 23.62
CA ALA A 497 -3.48 -4.34 22.73
C ALA A 497 -4.26 -3.03 22.95
N MET A 498 -4.57 -2.68 24.20
CA MET A 498 -5.52 -1.62 24.53
C MET A 498 -4.87 -0.24 24.78
N ASN A 499 -3.55 -0.17 24.97
CA ASN A 499 -2.82 1.08 25.25
C ASN A 499 -3.45 1.94 26.38
N PRO A 500 -3.66 1.41 27.59
CA PRO A 500 -4.03 2.23 28.74
C PRO A 500 -2.93 3.27 29.04
N ALA A 501 -3.32 4.47 29.44
CA ALA A 501 -2.43 5.54 29.89
C ALA A 501 -2.04 5.37 31.37
N ALA A 502 -2.90 4.75 32.18
CA ALA A 502 -2.64 4.49 33.60
C ALA A 502 -3.39 3.24 34.10
N VAL A 503 -3.15 2.83 35.35
CA VAL A 503 -3.82 1.66 35.94
C VAL A 503 -5.28 1.97 36.26
N ARG A 504 -5.54 3.13 36.87
CA ARG A 504 -6.88 3.58 37.27
C ARG A 504 -7.24 4.93 36.65
N PRO A 505 -8.53 5.31 36.60
CA PRO A 505 -8.96 6.62 36.10
C PRO A 505 -8.30 7.80 36.84
N GLU A 506 -8.10 7.67 38.16
CA GLU A 506 -7.47 8.67 39.02
C GLU A 506 -5.96 8.84 38.78
N ASP A 507 -5.29 7.86 38.17
CA ASP A 507 -3.85 7.88 37.88
C ASP A 507 -3.53 8.49 36.50
N ILE A 508 -4.54 8.84 35.69
CA ILE A 508 -4.34 9.39 34.34
C ILE A 508 -3.79 10.82 34.44
N PRO A 509 -2.68 11.15 33.76
CA PRO A 509 -2.12 12.51 33.76
C PRO A 509 -3.16 13.58 33.37
N GLN A 510 -3.36 14.55 34.25
CA GLN A 510 -4.38 15.60 34.09
C GLN A 510 -4.26 16.35 32.76
N GLU A 511 -3.05 16.56 32.25
CA GLU A 511 -2.82 17.15 30.93
C GLU A 511 -3.51 16.39 29.77
N LEU A 512 -3.62 15.06 29.83
CA LEU A 512 -4.31 14.27 28.82
C LEU A 512 -5.82 14.45 28.91
N ILE A 513 -6.35 14.52 30.13
CA ILE A 513 -7.77 14.77 30.41
C ILE A 513 -8.16 16.17 29.90
N ASP A 514 -7.33 17.17 30.14
CA ASP A 514 -7.58 18.55 29.70
C ASP A 514 -7.47 18.72 28.18
N LYS A 515 -6.47 18.11 27.53
CA LYS A 515 -6.34 18.10 26.06
C LYS A 515 -7.56 17.44 25.39
N GLU A 516 -8.02 16.30 25.90
CA GLU A 516 -9.20 15.62 25.34
C GLU A 516 -10.51 16.39 25.64
N LYS A 517 -10.58 17.08 26.79
CA LYS A 517 -11.69 17.99 27.13
C LYS A 517 -11.81 19.15 26.15
N GLU A 518 -10.69 19.77 25.77
CA GLU A 518 -10.67 20.82 24.73
C GLU A 518 -11.14 20.29 23.37
N ILE A 519 -10.69 19.09 22.97
CA ILE A 519 -11.14 18.42 21.74
C ILE A 519 -12.65 18.16 21.78
N PHE A 520 -13.20 17.65 22.88
CA PHE A 520 -14.63 17.40 23.01
C PHE A 520 -15.48 18.68 23.05
N LEU A 521 -14.97 19.76 23.64
CA LEU A 521 -15.62 21.09 23.61
C LEU A 521 -15.63 21.66 22.18
N ALA A 522 -14.51 21.57 21.45
CA ALA A 522 -14.43 22.01 20.06
C ALA A 522 -15.41 21.26 19.15
N GLN A 523 -15.54 19.93 19.31
CA GLN A 523 -16.47 19.10 18.54
C GLN A 523 -17.95 19.50 18.68
N ILE A 524 -18.37 20.09 19.80
CA ILE A 524 -19.79 20.41 20.09
C ILE A 524 -20.07 21.91 20.09
N LYS A 525 -19.08 22.73 19.74
CA LYS A 525 -19.16 24.20 19.78
C LYS A 525 -20.38 24.71 19.00
N ASP A 526 -20.53 24.21 17.76
CA ASP A 526 -21.55 24.64 16.80
C ASP A 526 -22.89 23.87 16.95
N GLU A 527 -23.02 22.98 17.94
CA GLU A 527 -24.32 22.36 18.23
C GLU A 527 -25.30 23.37 18.86
N ASN A 528 -26.50 23.48 18.31
CA ASN A 528 -27.60 24.26 18.89
C ASN A 528 -28.23 23.56 20.10
N LYS A 529 -27.49 23.52 21.22
CA LYS A 529 -27.90 22.98 22.52
C LYS A 529 -27.50 23.96 23.65
N PRO A 530 -28.28 24.06 24.75
CA PRO A 530 -27.89 24.81 25.94
C PRO A 530 -26.56 24.32 26.54
N ASP A 531 -25.81 25.23 27.16
CA ASP A 531 -24.46 24.95 27.64
C ASP A 531 -24.45 23.90 28.78
N ASP A 532 -25.43 23.91 29.69
CA ASP A 532 -25.69 22.84 30.66
C ASP A 532 -25.73 21.42 30.05
N ILE A 533 -26.19 21.31 28.80
CA ILE A 533 -26.27 20.03 28.08
C ILE A 533 -24.93 19.73 27.40
N LYS A 534 -24.24 20.74 26.87
CA LYS A 534 -22.88 20.62 26.33
C LYS A 534 -21.89 20.15 27.40
N GLU A 535 -21.91 20.74 28.59
CA GLU A 535 -21.07 20.31 29.72
C GLU A 535 -21.35 18.86 30.13
N LYS A 536 -22.62 18.47 30.27
CA LYS A 536 -23.01 17.08 30.59
C LYS A 536 -22.60 16.09 29.49
N MET A 537 -22.63 16.50 28.22
CA MET A 537 -22.12 15.70 27.11
C MET A 537 -20.59 15.55 27.17
N VAL A 538 -19.83 16.61 27.48
CA VAL A 538 -18.37 16.53 27.64
C VAL A 538 -18.01 15.67 28.85
N ALA A 539 -18.67 15.85 29.99
CA ALA A 539 -18.45 15.02 31.18
C ALA A 539 -18.74 13.52 30.91
N GLY A 540 -19.78 13.23 30.12
CA GLY A 540 -20.08 11.87 29.66
C GLY A 540 -19.00 11.29 28.73
N LYS A 541 -18.52 12.08 27.76
CA LYS A 541 -17.41 11.67 26.86
C LYS A 541 -16.11 11.47 27.65
N LEU A 542 -15.75 12.38 28.55
CA LEU A 542 -14.56 12.28 29.41
C LEU A 542 -14.61 11.05 30.30
N LYS A 543 -15.75 10.78 30.96
CA LYS A 543 -15.91 9.56 31.77
C LYS A 543 -15.69 8.29 30.95
N LYS A 544 -16.14 8.26 29.69
CA LYS A 544 -15.86 7.15 28.77
C LYS A 544 -14.38 7.06 28.41
N PHE A 545 -13.76 8.19 28.03
CA PHE A 545 -12.34 8.26 27.71
C PHE A 545 -11.45 7.80 28.87
N SER A 546 -11.69 8.29 30.09
CA SER A 546 -10.96 7.84 31.28
C SER A 546 -11.09 6.33 31.52
N ALA A 547 -12.30 5.76 31.34
CA ALA A 547 -12.51 4.32 31.48
C ALA A 547 -11.82 3.50 30.36
N GLU A 548 -11.74 4.02 29.13
CA GLU A 548 -11.00 3.38 28.03
C GLU A 548 -9.48 3.49 28.22
N MET A 549 -8.99 4.58 28.82
CA MET A 549 -7.56 4.84 29.09
C MET A 549 -7.04 4.26 30.42
N SER A 550 -7.91 3.83 31.34
CA SER A 550 -7.51 3.14 32.57
C SER A 550 -7.57 1.62 32.40
N LEU A 551 -6.47 0.91 32.70
CA LEU A 551 -6.40 -0.55 32.60
C LEU A 551 -7.51 -1.27 33.38
N SER A 552 -7.85 -0.79 34.59
CA SER A 552 -8.84 -1.41 35.49
C SER A 552 -10.28 -1.42 34.95
N GLU A 553 -10.72 -0.35 34.29
CA GLU A 553 -12.11 -0.25 33.78
C GLU A 553 -12.33 -0.97 32.44
N GLN A 554 -11.27 -1.38 31.75
CA GLN A 554 -11.35 -2.10 30.48
C GLN A 554 -11.96 -3.51 30.64
N SER A 555 -12.69 -3.96 29.62
CA SER A 555 -12.98 -5.39 29.41
C SER A 555 -11.70 -6.17 29.10
N PHE A 556 -11.60 -7.39 29.62
CA PHE A 556 -10.44 -8.26 29.41
C PHE A 556 -10.47 -8.90 28.01
N ILE A 557 -9.39 -8.79 27.23
CA ILE A 557 -9.33 -9.30 25.85
C ILE A 557 -9.53 -10.83 25.70
N LYS A 558 -9.33 -11.61 26.76
CA LYS A 558 -9.65 -13.06 26.78
C LYS A 558 -11.08 -13.37 27.24
N ASN A 559 -11.73 -12.45 27.95
CA ASN A 559 -13.07 -12.62 28.51
C ASN A 559 -13.80 -11.26 28.53
N PRO A 560 -14.38 -10.80 27.41
CA PRO A 560 -14.90 -9.43 27.29
C PRO A 560 -16.01 -9.07 28.27
N ASP A 561 -16.73 -10.07 28.80
CA ASP A 561 -17.78 -9.91 29.81
C ASP A 561 -17.22 -9.61 31.22
N GLN A 562 -15.91 -9.75 31.43
CA GLN A 562 -15.21 -9.48 32.70
C GLN A 562 -14.32 -8.23 32.57
N LYS A 563 -14.39 -7.34 33.56
CA LYS A 563 -13.47 -6.20 33.69
C LYS A 563 -12.15 -6.62 34.34
N ILE A 564 -11.08 -5.91 34.01
CA ILE A 564 -9.77 -6.10 34.63
C ILE A 564 -9.83 -5.84 36.14
N ASP A 565 -10.54 -4.81 36.61
CA ASP A 565 -10.77 -4.56 38.05
C ASP A 565 -11.38 -5.78 38.77
N THR A 566 -12.34 -6.47 38.14
CA THR A 566 -12.93 -7.70 38.68
C THR A 566 -11.91 -8.83 38.72
N LEU A 567 -11.16 -9.04 37.63
CA LEU A 567 -10.13 -10.08 37.52
C LEU A 567 -8.99 -9.89 38.54
N LEU A 568 -8.56 -8.64 38.77
CA LEU A 568 -7.55 -8.30 39.78
C LEU A 568 -8.05 -8.63 41.20
N LYS A 569 -9.31 -8.29 41.52
CA LYS A 569 -9.94 -8.59 42.81
C LYS A 569 -10.11 -10.10 43.04
N GLU A 570 -10.55 -10.84 42.02
CA GLU A 570 -10.65 -12.31 42.06
C GLU A 570 -9.27 -12.97 42.25
N SER A 571 -8.20 -12.33 41.78
CA SER A 571 -6.81 -12.82 41.86
C SER A 571 -6.03 -12.25 43.06
N GLU A 572 -6.71 -11.53 43.97
CA GLU A 572 -6.14 -10.80 45.12
C GLU A 572 -5.01 -9.79 44.81
N VAL A 573 -4.84 -9.39 43.55
CA VAL A 573 -3.85 -8.39 43.10
C VAL A 573 -4.31 -6.99 43.51
N LYS A 574 -3.43 -6.24 44.16
CA LYS A 574 -3.72 -4.89 44.68
C LYS A 574 -2.85 -3.83 44.01
N GLU A 575 -1.63 -4.19 43.65
CA GLU A 575 -0.69 -3.33 42.93
C GLU A 575 -0.35 -3.93 41.57
N VAL A 576 -0.47 -3.09 40.55
CA VAL A 576 -0.09 -3.36 39.18
C VAL A 576 0.77 -2.18 38.72
N LYS A 577 1.88 -2.46 38.04
CA LYS A 577 2.58 -1.45 37.23
C LYS A 577 2.76 -2.00 35.82
N PHE A 578 2.71 -1.14 34.82
CA PHE A 578 2.96 -1.54 33.44
C PHE A 578 3.79 -0.50 32.70
N ILE A 579 4.54 -0.97 31.70
CA ILE A 579 5.26 -0.15 30.73
C ILE A 579 4.98 -0.72 29.35
N ARG A 580 4.59 0.13 28.40
CA ARG A 580 4.28 -0.24 27.01
C ARG A 580 5.23 0.49 26.09
N HIS A 581 6.04 -0.26 25.34
CA HIS A 581 7.02 0.29 24.39
C HIS A 581 6.59 -0.01 22.97
N ALA A 582 6.39 1.04 22.18
CA ALA A 582 6.22 0.97 20.73
C ALA A 582 7.45 1.57 20.06
N LEU A 583 7.97 0.86 19.06
CA LEU A 583 9.13 1.27 18.25
C LEU A 583 8.94 2.71 17.71
N GLY A 584 9.93 3.57 17.93
CA GLY A 584 9.93 4.96 17.44
C GLY A 584 9.01 5.94 18.20
N ASN A 585 8.37 5.54 19.29
CA ASN A 585 7.74 6.46 20.26
C ASN A 585 8.77 6.87 21.33
N SER A 586 9.89 7.43 20.89
CA SER A 586 11.01 7.92 21.72
C SER A 586 10.87 9.41 22.02
#